data_AF-A0A177LJK8-F1
#
_entry.id   AF-A0A177LJK8-F1
#
_cell.length_a   1.000
_cell.length_b   1.000
_cell.length_c   1.000
_cell.angle_alpha   90.00
_cell.angle_beta   90.00
_cell.angle_gamma   90.00
#
_symmetry.space_group_name_H-M   'P 1'
#
loop_
_entity.id
_entity.type
_entity.pdbx_description
1 polymer ?
#
loop_
_entity_poly.entity_id
_entity_poly.type
_entity_poly.pdbx_seq_one_letter_code
_entity_poly.pdbx_strand_id
1 'polypeptide(L)'
;MKKIITSVVLVSSFLMIGNITTSCSKVEDIIDDISVPVPFTIPLDFDTEFPFATVNTTEFVTYPEVPVNIDADAKIKEQYSSLSINNLKAARLEKFTIVARDGNAIPLDAIKDAEIYFKAPNLDNALVATVTGNTNATVVTFTPTSADLINHLKSKQNSFILRIKGSKITAGQMKITVNTGFKIEVGL
;
A
#
# COMPACT_ATOMS: atom_id res chain seq x y z
N MET A 1 49.25 -52.74 -15.46
CA MET A 1 49.19 -53.25 -14.06
C MET A 1 47.73 -53.36 -13.65
N LYS A 2 47.42 -54.47 -12.96
CA LYS A 2 46.14 -54.88 -12.33
C LYS A 2 44.99 -55.34 -13.26
N LYS A 3 44.79 -56.67 -13.15
CA LYS A 3 43.75 -57.59 -13.62
C LYS A 3 42.42 -57.27 -12.90
N ILE A 4 41.23 -57.72 -13.32
CA ILE A 4 40.59 -59.05 -13.15
C ILE A 4 39.24 -58.95 -13.94
N ILE A 5 38.98 -59.68 -15.04
CA ILE A 5 38.43 -61.06 -15.20
C ILE A 5 36.93 -61.23 -14.78
N THR A 6 36.07 -61.20 -15.80
CA THR A 6 35.11 -62.24 -16.29
C THR A 6 33.97 -62.83 -15.43
N SER A 7 32.76 -62.82 -16.02
CA SER A 7 31.73 -63.90 -16.16
C SER A 7 30.32 -63.35 -15.88
N VAL A 8 29.43 -63.10 -16.85
CA VAL A 8 28.64 -64.05 -17.68
C VAL A 8 27.97 -65.14 -16.84
N VAL A 9 26.64 -65.07 -16.67
CA VAL A 9 25.70 -66.19 -16.90
C VAL A 9 24.28 -65.60 -17.10
N LEU A 10 23.64 -66.05 -18.19
CA LEU A 10 22.24 -65.87 -18.58
C LEU A 10 21.25 -66.41 -17.53
N VAL A 11 20.00 -65.95 -17.55
CA VAL A 11 18.84 -66.76 -18.00
C VAL A 11 17.54 -65.97 -17.79
N SER A 12 16.82 -65.85 -18.90
CA SER A 12 15.49 -65.28 -19.09
C SER A 12 14.38 -66.04 -18.35
N SER A 13 13.35 -65.34 -17.91
CA SER A 13 11.94 -65.79 -17.75
C SER A 13 11.07 -64.54 -17.47
N PHE A 14 10.55 -63.83 -18.47
CA PHE A 14 9.26 -64.07 -19.15
C PHE A 14 8.02 -63.95 -18.25
N LEU A 15 7.40 -62.76 -18.22
CA LEU A 15 5.95 -62.50 -18.07
C LEU A 15 5.69 -61.12 -18.70
N MET A 16 5.43 -61.08 -20.01
CA MET A 16 4.10 -61.04 -20.65
C MET A 16 3.32 -59.73 -20.44
N ILE A 17 3.30 -58.94 -21.52
CA ILE A 17 2.14 -58.30 -22.18
C ILE A 17 1.29 -57.34 -21.35
N GLY A 18 1.20 -56.08 -21.80
CA GLY A 18 0.10 -55.20 -21.38
C GLY A 18 0.17 -53.74 -21.85
N ASN A 19 -0.05 -53.52 -23.15
CA ASN A 19 -0.63 -52.32 -23.75
C ASN A 19 0.16 -50.99 -23.80
N ILE A 20 0.43 -50.65 -25.06
CA ILE A 20 0.69 -49.33 -25.61
C ILE A 20 -0.63 -48.55 -25.70
N THR A 21 -0.53 -47.23 -25.51
CA THR A 21 -1.51 -46.17 -25.86
C THR A 21 -2.62 -45.87 -24.84
N THR A 22 -2.52 -44.68 -24.22
CA THR A 22 -3.56 -43.64 -24.02
C THR A 22 -2.95 -42.60 -23.07
N SER A 23 -2.48 -41.49 -23.62
CA SER A 23 -3.15 -40.19 -23.53
C SER A 23 -3.02 -39.52 -22.16
N CYS A 24 -2.27 -38.41 -22.14
CA CYS A 24 -2.41 -37.24 -21.26
C CYS A 24 -3.28 -37.45 -20.01
N SER A 25 -2.78 -38.15 -18.99
CA SER A 25 -3.30 -38.01 -17.64
C SER A 25 -2.67 -36.76 -17.03
N LYS A 26 -3.30 -35.64 -17.37
CA LYS A 26 -3.36 -34.37 -16.65
C LYS A 26 -2.39 -34.29 -15.47
N VAL A 27 -1.36 -33.48 -15.66
CA VAL A 27 -0.89 -32.61 -14.58
C VAL A 27 -2.08 -31.70 -14.30
N GLU A 28 -3.02 -32.19 -13.49
CA GLU A 28 -4.10 -31.39 -12.94
C GLU A 28 -3.44 -30.23 -12.21
N ASP A 29 -3.59 -29.06 -12.82
CA ASP A 29 -3.58 -27.74 -12.24
C ASP A 29 -3.37 -27.76 -10.72
N ILE A 30 -2.10 -27.71 -10.30
CA ILE A 30 -1.73 -26.96 -9.10
C ILE A 30 -1.79 -25.48 -9.51
N ILE A 31 -2.96 -25.03 -9.95
CA ILE A 31 -3.33 -23.64 -9.81
C ILE A 31 -3.76 -23.61 -8.35
N ASP A 32 -2.84 -23.20 -7.47
CA ASP A 32 -3.24 -22.68 -6.17
C ASP A 32 -4.38 -21.71 -6.45
N ASP A 33 -5.59 -22.09 -6.07
CA ASP A 33 -6.75 -21.23 -6.00
C ASP A 33 -6.40 -20.21 -4.91
N ILE A 34 -5.62 -19.20 -5.30
CA ILE A 34 -5.27 -18.07 -4.44
C ILE A 34 -6.59 -17.34 -4.23
N SER A 35 -7.31 -17.73 -3.17
CA SER A 35 -8.46 -17.02 -2.67
C SER A 35 -7.95 -15.69 -2.09
N VAL A 36 -7.69 -14.72 -2.97
CA VAL A 36 -7.35 -13.36 -2.56
C VAL A 36 -8.57 -12.85 -1.78
N PRO A 37 -8.44 -12.49 -0.48
CA PRO A 37 -9.50 -11.79 0.21
C PRO A 37 -9.62 -10.40 -0.41
N VAL A 38 -10.50 -10.27 -1.39
CA VAL A 38 -10.87 -8.98 -1.98
C VAL A 38 -12.04 -8.45 -1.16
N PRO A 39 -11.96 -7.26 -0.55
CA PRO A 39 -10.86 -6.28 -0.60
C PRO A 39 -9.75 -6.51 0.44
N PHE A 40 -8.55 -6.01 0.14
CA PHE A 40 -7.39 -6.00 1.04
C PHE A 40 -6.84 -4.58 1.24
N THR A 41 -5.96 -4.39 2.24
CA THR A 41 -5.38 -3.08 2.58
C THR A 41 -3.88 -3.08 2.40
N ILE A 42 -3.36 -2.07 1.71
CA ILE A 42 -1.94 -1.78 1.60
C ILE A 42 -1.58 -0.74 2.67
N PRO A 43 -0.93 -1.13 3.78
CA PRO A 43 -0.46 -0.19 4.77
C PRO A 43 0.72 0.61 4.22
N LEU A 44 0.79 1.88 4.61
CA LEU A 44 1.93 2.72 4.33
C LEU A 44 2.13 3.65 5.52
N ASP A 45 3.21 3.42 6.23
CA ASP A 45 3.59 4.22 7.39
C ASP A 45 4.95 4.84 7.11
N PHE A 46 5.08 6.14 7.36
CA PHE A 46 6.33 6.87 7.14
C PHE A 46 6.50 8.03 8.11
N ASP A 47 7.76 8.32 8.41
CA ASP A 47 8.15 9.45 9.23
C ASP A 47 8.43 10.66 8.35
N THR A 48 8.01 11.84 8.80
CA THR A 48 8.32 13.09 8.11
C THR A 48 8.55 14.23 9.10
N GLU A 49 9.30 15.23 8.64
CA GLU A 49 9.56 16.47 9.35
C GLU A 49 9.40 17.63 8.39
N PHE A 50 8.61 18.64 8.76
CA PHE A 50 8.43 19.83 7.93
C PHE A 50 8.26 21.09 8.78
N PRO A 51 8.65 22.26 8.26
CA PRO A 51 8.39 23.52 8.93
C PRO A 51 6.88 23.74 9.04
N PHE A 52 6.41 23.93 10.26
CA PHE A 52 5.01 24.20 10.56
C PHE A 52 4.89 25.54 11.27
N ALA A 53 4.04 26.41 10.73
CA ALA A 53 3.63 27.63 11.39
C ALA A 53 2.13 27.78 11.18
N THR A 54 1.38 28.03 12.25
CA THR A 54 -0.04 28.34 12.15
C THR A 54 -0.40 29.43 13.14
N VAL A 55 -1.45 30.17 12.80
CA VAL A 55 -2.15 31.09 13.71
C VAL A 55 -3.58 30.59 13.88
N ASN A 56 -4.34 31.20 14.80
CA ASN A 56 -5.77 30.93 14.86
C ASN A 56 -6.42 31.49 13.58
N THR A 57 -6.84 30.61 12.67
CA THR A 57 -7.39 30.99 11.36
C THR A 57 -8.80 30.45 11.18
N THR A 58 -9.63 31.22 10.47
CA THR A 58 -10.92 30.74 9.94
C THR A 58 -10.76 30.08 8.56
N GLU A 59 -9.68 30.41 7.85
CA GLU A 59 -9.37 29.94 6.51
C GLU A 59 -8.30 28.85 6.52
N PHE A 60 -8.35 27.99 5.49
CA PHE A 60 -7.36 26.94 5.27
C PHE A 60 -6.07 27.50 4.67
N VAL A 61 -4.95 27.19 5.30
CA VAL A 61 -3.60 27.47 4.79
C VAL A 61 -3.03 26.18 4.19
N THR A 62 -2.52 26.27 2.95
CA THR A 62 -1.90 25.15 2.25
C THR A 62 -0.43 25.03 2.63
N TYR A 63 -0.01 23.84 3.04
CA TYR A 63 1.37 23.50 3.38
C TYR A 63 2.10 22.88 2.18
N PRO A 64 3.45 22.86 2.19
CA PRO A 64 4.23 22.19 1.17
C PRO A 64 3.83 20.72 1.00
N GLU A 65 4.01 20.21 -0.21
CA GLU A 65 3.68 18.83 -0.54
C GLU A 65 4.62 17.87 0.19
N VAL A 66 4.07 16.78 0.72
CA VAL A 66 4.84 15.69 1.32
C VAL A 66 4.92 14.57 0.28
N PRO A 67 6.09 14.34 -0.35
CA PRO A 67 6.25 13.29 -1.34
C PRO A 67 6.13 11.91 -0.68
N VAL A 68 5.38 11.02 -1.32
CA VAL A 68 5.12 9.67 -0.83
C VAL A 68 5.66 8.62 -1.81
N ASN A 69 5.53 8.89 -3.11
CA ASN A 69 6.09 8.10 -4.20
C ASN A 69 5.81 6.59 -4.07
N ILE A 70 4.54 6.22 -3.98
CA ILE A 70 4.12 4.84 -3.73
C ILE A 70 4.23 4.04 -5.01
N ASP A 71 5.00 2.95 -5.00
CA ASP A 71 4.93 1.94 -6.05
C ASP A 71 3.82 0.93 -5.72
N ALA A 72 2.58 1.32 -5.99
CA ALA A 72 1.41 0.52 -5.64
C ALA A 72 1.42 -0.84 -6.37
N ASP A 73 1.92 -0.91 -7.60
CA ASP A 73 2.04 -2.17 -8.34
C ASP A 73 3.01 -3.14 -7.65
N ALA A 74 4.17 -2.66 -7.22
CA ALA A 74 5.11 -3.47 -6.45
C ALA A 74 4.50 -3.93 -5.12
N LYS A 75 3.81 -3.04 -4.39
CA LYS A 75 3.15 -3.37 -3.11
C LYS A 75 2.04 -4.40 -3.26
N ILE A 76 1.26 -4.33 -4.34
CA ILE A 76 0.24 -5.34 -4.65
C ILE A 76 0.91 -6.68 -4.93
N LYS A 77 1.97 -6.72 -5.75
CA LYS A 77 2.68 -7.95 -6.11
C LYS A 77 3.42 -8.61 -4.95
N GLU A 78 3.91 -7.81 -4.00
CA GLU A 78 4.50 -8.31 -2.74
C GLU A 78 3.48 -9.16 -1.95
N GLN A 79 2.21 -8.76 -1.97
CA GLN A 79 1.14 -9.45 -1.23
C GLN A 79 0.43 -10.52 -2.08
N TYR A 80 0.23 -10.24 -3.37
CA TYR A 80 -0.47 -11.07 -4.33
C TYR A 80 0.25 -11.01 -5.68
N SER A 81 1.16 -11.97 -5.92
CA SER A 81 2.04 -11.99 -7.10
C SER A 81 1.31 -12.06 -8.44
N SER A 82 0.07 -12.57 -8.46
CA SER A 82 -0.80 -12.66 -9.63
C SER A 82 -1.55 -11.37 -9.96
N LEU A 83 -1.55 -10.39 -9.04
CA LEU A 83 -2.26 -9.12 -9.21
C LEU A 83 -1.31 -7.97 -9.56
N SER A 84 -1.87 -6.95 -10.19
CA SER A 84 -1.19 -5.72 -10.56
C SER A 84 -2.13 -4.53 -10.36
N ILE A 85 -1.60 -3.31 -10.45
CA ILE A 85 -2.41 -2.08 -10.43
C ILE A 85 -3.50 -2.08 -11.51
N ASN A 86 -3.31 -2.82 -12.60
CA ASN A 86 -4.26 -2.91 -13.71
C ASN A 86 -5.44 -3.83 -13.44
N ASN A 87 -5.35 -4.71 -12.44
CA ASN A 87 -6.45 -5.59 -12.03
C ASN A 87 -7.39 -4.93 -11.03
N LEU A 88 -7.08 -3.71 -10.59
CA LEU A 88 -7.88 -3.02 -9.60
C LEU A 88 -9.15 -2.43 -10.22
N LYS A 89 -10.24 -2.49 -9.45
CA LYS A 89 -11.51 -1.86 -9.76
C LYS A 89 -11.67 -0.52 -9.03
N ALA A 90 -11.20 -0.45 -7.80
CA ALA A 90 -11.22 0.77 -7.00
C ALA A 90 -10.09 0.76 -5.98
N ALA A 91 -9.62 1.94 -5.60
CA ALA A 91 -8.68 2.10 -4.50
C ALA A 91 -9.08 3.32 -3.67
N ARG A 92 -9.24 3.15 -2.36
CA ARG A 92 -9.68 4.23 -1.47
C ARG A 92 -8.79 4.31 -0.25
N LEU A 93 -8.67 5.51 0.30
CA LEU A 93 -8.04 5.67 1.60
C LEU A 93 -8.94 5.04 2.69
N GLU A 94 -8.37 4.15 3.49
CA GLU A 94 -9.09 3.47 4.58
C GLU A 94 -8.78 4.08 5.94
N LYS A 95 -7.53 4.48 6.15
CA LYS A 95 -7.08 5.12 7.39
C LYS A 95 -6.05 6.18 7.08
N PHE A 96 -6.06 7.27 7.86
CA PHE A 96 -4.99 8.27 7.84
C PHE A 96 -4.91 8.91 9.22
N THR A 97 -3.76 8.74 9.86
CA THR A 97 -3.50 9.24 11.21
C THR A 97 -2.12 9.88 11.25
N ILE A 98 -2.03 11.03 11.88
CA ILE A 98 -0.76 11.71 12.19
C ILE A 98 -0.49 11.50 13.68
N VAL A 99 0.70 11.01 14.02
CA VAL A 99 1.15 10.82 15.40
C VAL A 99 2.39 11.66 15.64
N ALA A 100 2.41 12.42 16.73
CA ALA A 100 3.57 13.18 17.14
C ALA A 100 4.72 12.23 17.51
N ARG A 101 5.92 12.49 17.00
CA ARG A 101 7.12 11.76 17.38
C ARG A 101 7.82 12.39 18.58
N ASP A 102 8.73 11.63 19.18
CA ASP A 102 9.61 12.16 20.23
C ASP A 102 10.40 13.37 19.72
N GLY A 103 10.48 14.41 20.57
CA GLY A 103 11.12 15.68 20.21
C GLY A 103 10.29 16.56 19.26
N ASN A 104 9.03 16.22 19.00
CA ASN A 104 8.10 17.11 18.32
C ASN A 104 7.77 18.33 19.21
N ALA A 105 8.12 19.53 18.74
CA ALA A 105 7.89 20.77 19.48
C ALA A 105 6.47 21.33 19.30
N ILE A 106 5.72 20.83 18.31
CA ILE A 106 4.42 21.38 17.91
C ILE A 106 3.30 20.46 18.39
N PRO A 107 2.46 20.89 19.36
CA PRO A 107 1.33 20.08 19.78
C PRO A 107 0.29 20.01 18.65
N LEU A 108 -0.20 18.81 18.35
CA LEU A 108 -1.04 18.57 17.18
C LEU A 108 -2.45 19.15 17.30
N ASP A 109 -2.89 19.54 18.50
CA ASP A 109 -4.12 20.28 18.75
C ASP A 109 -4.03 21.73 18.24
N ALA A 110 -2.85 22.16 17.78
CA ALA A 110 -2.70 23.38 16.97
C ALA A 110 -3.41 23.27 15.61
N ILE A 111 -3.60 22.04 15.10
CA ILE A 111 -4.42 21.74 13.93
C ILE A 111 -5.86 21.60 14.42
N LYS A 112 -6.73 22.56 14.07
CA LYS A 112 -8.15 22.52 14.41
C LYS A 112 -8.92 21.69 13.39
N ASP A 113 -8.84 22.12 12.14
CA ASP A 113 -9.46 21.45 10.99
C ASP A 113 -8.37 21.22 9.96
N ALA A 114 -8.43 20.11 9.23
CA ALA A 114 -7.53 19.88 8.13
C ALA A 114 -8.15 19.04 7.02
N GLU A 115 -7.68 19.28 5.81
CA GLU A 115 -8.01 18.54 4.60
C GLU A 115 -6.72 17.95 4.04
N ILE A 116 -6.78 16.67 3.68
CA ILE A 116 -5.69 15.96 3.02
C ILE A 116 -6.09 15.74 1.58
N TYR A 117 -5.29 16.27 0.67
CA TYR A 117 -5.41 15.99 -0.75
C TYR A 117 -4.31 15.04 -1.19
N PHE A 118 -4.65 14.12 -2.08
CA PHE A 118 -3.71 13.25 -2.75
C PHE A 118 -3.49 13.74 -4.17
N LYS A 119 -2.24 13.95 -4.53
CA LYS A 119 -1.82 14.50 -5.82
C LYS A 119 -1.00 13.48 -6.58
N ALA A 120 -1.21 13.44 -7.90
CA ALA A 120 -0.40 12.72 -8.86
C ALA A 120 -0.21 13.60 -10.13
N PRO A 121 0.86 13.39 -10.92
CA PRO A 121 1.10 14.11 -12.16
C PRO A 121 -0.11 14.05 -13.11
N ASN A 122 -0.44 15.19 -13.71
CA ASN A 122 -1.49 15.33 -14.72
C ASN A 122 -2.90 14.92 -14.25
N LEU A 123 -3.13 14.85 -12.94
CA LEU A 123 -4.44 14.59 -12.34
C LEU A 123 -4.79 15.72 -11.36
N ASP A 124 -6.08 15.98 -11.23
CA ASP A 124 -6.57 16.91 -10.21
C ASP A 124 -6.32 16.36 -8.81
N ASN A 125 -6.13 17.27 -7.86
CA ASN A 125 -5.96 16.91 -6.45
C ASN A 125 -7.25 16.29 -5.91
N ALA A 126 -7.17 15.06 -5.42
CA ALA A 126 -8.32 14.37 -4.82
C ALA A 126 -8.37 14.63 -3.31
N LEU A 127 -9.49 15.12 -2.78
CA LEU A 127 -9.69 15.21 -1.32
C LEU A 127 -9.90 13.80 -0.75
N VAL A 128 -8.95 13.33 0.06
CA VAL A 128 -8.94 11.94 0.54
C VAL A 128 -9.28 11.78 2.00
N ALA A 129 -9.06 12.80 2.82
CA ALA A 129 -9.41 12.75 4.23
C ALA A 129 -9.64 14.15 4.81
N THR A 130 -10.45 14.23 5.85
CA THR A 130 -10.70 15.47 6.59
C THR A 130 -10.69 15.22 8.09
N VAL A 131 -10.31 16.24 8.85
CA VAL A 131 -10.50 16.30 10.30
C VAL A 131 -11.16 17.64 10.64
N THR A 132 -12.06 17.61 11.62
CA THR A 132 -12.77 18.80 12.08
C THR A 132 -12.77 18.83 13.60
N GLY A 133 -12.43 19.98 14.18
CA GLY A 133 -12.43 20.21 15.61
C GLY A 133 -11.47 19.32 16.39
N ASN A 134 -10.29 19.02 15.85
CA ASN A 134 -9.27 18.27 16.57
C ASN A 134 -8.82 19.03 17.84
N THR A 135 -8.76 18.30 18.95
CA THR A 135 -8.31 18.81 20.26
C THR A 135 -7.19 17.96 20.85
N ASN A 136 -6.72 16.94 20.14
CA ASN A 136 -5.71 16.01 20.64
C ASN A 136 -4.30 16.51 20.27
N ALA A 137 -3.45 16.66 21.29
CA ALA A 137 -2.11 17.23 21.15
C ALA A 137 -1.07 16.24 20.59
N THR A 138 -1.37 14.94 20.56
CA THR A 138 -0.43 13.87 20.21
C THR A 138 -0.83 13.09 18.95
N VAL A 139 -2.11 13.04 18.63
CA VAL A 139 -2.64 12.26 17.51
C VAL A 139 -3.73 13.04 16.79
N VAL A 140 -3.67 13.09 15.46
CA VAL A 140 -4.76 13.59 14.62
C VAL A 140 -5.29 12.43 13.79
N THR A 141 -6.54 12.04 14.02
CA THR A 141 -7.22 10.99 13.26
C THR A 141 -8.12 11.63 12.22
N PHE A 142 -7.88 11.31 10.95
CA PHE A 142 -8.67 11.83 9.84
C PHE A 142 -9.78 10.86 9.49
N THR A 143 -10.89 11.42 9.03
CA THR A 143 -11.99 10.67 8.42
C THR A 143 -11.74 10.58 6.92
N PRO A 144 -11.50 9.39 6.34
CA PRO A 144 -11.35 9.24 4.90
C PRO A 144 -12.63 9.58 4.14
N THR A 145 -12.48 10.05 2.91
CA THR A 145 -13.60 10.29 1.98
C THR A 145 -13.84 9.07 1.08
N SER A 146 -14.86 9.14 0.24
CA SER A 146 -15.15 8.10 -0.77
C SER A 146 -14.37 8.29 -2.09
N ALA A 147 -13.33 9.13 -2.12
CA ALA A 147 -12.57 9.40 -3.33
C ALA A 147 -11.88 8.12 -3.85
N ASP A 148 -12.05 7.86 -5.16
CA ASP A 148 -11.35 6.78 -5.84
C ASP A 148 -9.99 7.26 -6.33
N LEU A 149 -8.94 6.56 -5.92
CA LEU A 149 -7.54 6.92 -6.08
C LEU A 149 -6.81 5.96 -7.02
N ILE A 150 -7.55 5.07 -7.69
CA ILE A 150 -6.95 4.09 -8.61
C ILE A 150 -6.05 4.76 -9.66
N ASN A 151 -6.50 5.88 -10.24
CA ASN A 151 -5.71 6.59 -11.26
C ASN A 151 -4.51 7.33 -10.64
N HIS A 152 -4.65 7.86 -9.44
CA HIS A 152 -3.53 8.49 -8.71
C HIS A 152 -2.47 7.47 -8.32
N LEU A 153 -2.86 6.25 -7.93
CA LEU A 153 -1.96 5.16 -7.52
C LEU A 153 -1.27 4.45 -8.69
N LYS A 154 -1.72 4.66 -9.93
CA LYS A 154 -0.96 4.22 -11.13
C LYS A 154 0.34 5.00 -11.31
N SER A 155 0.42 6.22 -10.78
CA SER A 155 1.65 6.98 -10.72
C SER A 155 2.54 6.49 -9.59
N LYS A 156 3.86 6.48 -9.81
CA LYS A 156 4.88 6.30 -8.74
C LYS A 156 5.34 7.62 -8.14
N GLN A 157 4.83 8.73 -8.67
CA GLN A 157 5.07 10.09 -8.20
C GLN A 157 3.75 10.57 -7.61
N ASN A 158 3.66 10.59 -6.29
CA ASN A 158 2.45 10.97 -5.58
C ASN A 158 2.86 11.73 -4.32
N SER A 159 2.04 12.70 -3.94
CA SER A 159 2.26 13.53 -2.76
C SER A 159 0.97 13.75 -2.00
N PHE A 160 1.09 13.96 -0.70
CA PHE A 160 0.00 14.52 0.10
C PHE A 160 0.14 16.04 0.16
N ILE A 161 -0.98 16.74 0.08
CA ILE A 161 -1.09 18.17 0.33
C ILE A 161 -1.96 18.37 1.55
N LEU A 162 -1.41 19.06 2.54
CA LEU A 162 -2.10 19.37 3.78
C LEU A 162 -2.65 20.80 3.69
N ARG A 163 -3.95 20.95 3.93
CA ARG A 163 -4.58 22.26 4.15
C ARG A 163 -5.10 22.30 5.57
N ILE A 164 -4.71 23.31 6.35
CA ILE A 164 -4.95 23.33 7.80
C ILE A 164 -5.59 24.66 8.21
N LYS A 165 -6.57 24.59 9.12
CA LYS A 165 -6.99 25.70 9.97
C LYS A 165 -6.37 25.55 11.35
N GLY A 166 -5.69 26.58 11.81
CA GLY A 166 -5.06 26.55 13.13
C GLY A 166 -6.02 26.91 14.25
N SER A 167 -5.80 26.35 15.44
CA SER A 167 -6.51 26.74 16.67
C SER A 167 -5.76 27.81 17.47
N LYS A 168 -4.43 27.89 17.33
CA LYS A 168 -3.54 28.72 18.15
C LYS A 168 -2.28 29.12 17.37
N ILE A 169 -1.55 30.10 17.91
CA ILE A 169 -0.28 30.54 17.33
C ILE A 169 0.82 29.56 17.76
N THR A 170 1.47 28.93 16.78
CA THR A 170 2.65 28.09 17.01
C THR A 170 3.51 28.04 15.75
N ALA A 171 4.82 27.93 15.92
CA ALA A 171 5.77 27.83 14.83
C ALA A 171 6.98 26.98 15.24
N GLY A 172 7.50 26.17 14.32
CA GLY A 172 8.66 25.32 14.55
C GLY A 172 8.71 24.17 13.55
N GLN A 173 9.41 23.09 13.93
CA GLN A 173 9.50 21.89 13.13
C GLN A 173 8.54 20.84 13.67
N MET A 174 7.58 20.43 12.84
CA MET A 174 6.65 19.36 13.17
C MET A 174 7.30 18.02 12.82
N LYS A 175 7.40 17.13 13.81
CA LYS A 175 7.96 15.79 13.65
C LYS A 175 6.87 14.76 13.89
N ILE A 176 6.51 14.03 12.84
CA ILE A 176 5.35 13.15 12.88
C ILE A 176 5.62 11.81 12.19
N THR A 177 4.85 10.81 12.59
CA THR A 177 4.64 9.57 11.85
C THR A 177 3.26 9.63 11.21
N VAL A 178 3.21 9.50 9.90
CA VAL A 178 1.96 9.35 9.15
C VAL A 178 1.68 7.88 9.01
N ASN A 179 0.52 7.45 9.48
CA ASN A 179 0.03 6.08 9.33
C ASN A 179 -1.14 6.11 8.35
N THR A 180 -0.98 5.49 7.19
CA THR A 180 -2.02 5.45 6.16
C THR A 180 -2.25 4.02 5.66
N GLY A 181 -3.42 3.78 5.09
CA GLY A 181 -3.77 2.50 4.50
C GLY A 181 -4.70 2.71 3.32
N PHE A 182 -4.40 2.07 2.20
CA PHE A 182 -5.25 2.08 1.02
C PHE A 182 -5.98 0.76 0.91
N LYS A 183 -7.31 0.81 0.95
CA LYS A 183 -8.16 -0.33 0.68
C LYS A 183 -8.33 -0.49 -0.82
N ILE A 184 -8.08 -1.71 -1.28
CA ILE A 184 -8.02 -2.09 -2.68
C ILE A 184 -9.13 -3.10 -2.99
N GLU A 185 -9.91 -2.80 -4.02
CA GLU A 185 -10.90 -3.71 -4.59
C GLU A 185 -10.42 -4.18 -5.96
N VAL A 186 -10.41 -5.50 -6.18
CA VAL A 186 -9.99 -6.12 -7.44
C VAL A 186 -11.22 -6.38 -8.29
N GLY A 187 -11.11 -6.16 -9.60
CA GLY A 187 -12.11 -6.61 -10.57
C GLY A 187 -11.77 -8.03 -11.00
N LEU A 188 -12.62 -8.99 -10.66
CA LEU A 188 -12.58 -10.35 -11.23
C LEU A 188 -13.21 -10.36 -12.62
#